data_AF-A0A6M1SNV1-F1
#
_entry.id   AF-A0A6M1SNV1-F1
#
_cell.length_a   1.000
_cell.length_b   1.000
_cell.length_c   1.000
_cell.angle_alpha   90.00
_cell.angle_beta   90.00
_cell.angle_gamma   90.00
#
_symmetry.space_group_name_H-M   'P 1'
#
loop_
_entity.id
_entity.type
_entity.pdbx_description
1 polymer ?
#
loop_
_entity_poly.entity_id
_entity_poly.type
_entity_poly.pdbx_seq_one_letter_code
_entity_poly.pdbx_strand_id
1 'polypeptide(L)'
;MLRRNILAAAAVLPVAAIASRAFAQDAAAPANETAPAAETAPAAGAAAPAMGEAEMNHAEQTSMVGALSLLQSRLALQNAENDQVKAFAQFEVTEQETIADILKSMQSGAAEASAEVPSPPMPT
;
A
#
# COMPACT_ATOMS: atom_id res chain seq x y z
N MET A 1 -32.23 -33.57 -33.88
CA MET A 1 -31.78 -33.09 -32.55
C MET A 1 -31.07 -31.76 -32.75
N LEU A 2 -31.72 -30.63 -32.47
CA LEU A 2 -31.20 -29.27 -32.68
C LEU A 2 -30.19 -28.93 -31.57
N ARG A 3 -28.93 -28.67 -31.94
CA ARG A 3 -27.89 -28.18 -31.03
C ARG A 3 -28.06 -26.66 -30.88
N ARG A 4 -28.44 -26.22 -29.68
CA ARG A 4 -28.50 -24.81 -29.27
C ARG A 4 -27.09 -24.37 -28.84
N ASN A 5 -26.41 -23.61 -29.70
CA ASN A 5 -25.21 -22.87 -29.30
C ASN A 5 -25.66 -21.54 -28.69
N ILE A 6 -25.63 -21.44 -27.37
CA ILE A 6 -25.93 -20.22 -26.64
C ILE A 6 -24.69 -19.31 -26.73
N LEU A 7 -24.92 -18.09 -27.24
CA LEU A 7 -23.98 -16.97 -27.25
C LEU A 7 -23.45 -16.71 -25.84
N ALA A 8 -22.13 -16.73 -25.65
CA ALA A 8 -21.50 -16.10 -24.50
C ALA A 8 -21.39 -14.60 -24.78
N ALA A 9 -22.22 -13.81 -24.11
CA ALA A 9 -22.12 -12.37 -24.10
C ALA A 9 -20.86 -11.95 -23.33
N ALA A 10 -19.93 -11.28 -24.01
CA ALA A 10 -18.81 -10.59 -23.38
C ALA A 10 -19.35 -9.36 -22.64
N ALA A 11 -19.44 -9.45 -21.32
CA ALA A 11 -19.70 -8.29 -20.47
C ALA A 11 -18.40 -7.46 -20.38
N VAL A 12 -18.28 -6.44 -21.22
CA VAL A 12 -17.29 -5.37 -21.07
C VAL A 12 -17.75 -4.50 -19.90
N LEU A 13 -17.06 -4.57 -18.77
CA LEU A 13 -17.22 -3.61 -17.68
C LEU A 13 -16.39 -2.35 -18.02
N PRO A 14 -16.99 -1.15 -18.03
CA PRO A 14 -16.22 0.08 -18.19
C PRO A 14 -15.44 0.37 -16.90
N VAL A 15 -14.11 0.27 -16.97
CA VAL A 15 -13.21 0.84 -15.96
C VAL A 15 -13.39 2.36 -16.01
N ALA A 16 -14.00 2.93 -14.98
CA ALA A 16 -14.06 4.38 -14.79
C ALA A 16 -12.62 4.92 -14.67
N ALA A 17 -12.22 5.73 -15.64
CA ALA A 17 -10.95 6.44 -15.59
C ALA A 17 -10.99 7.46 -14.44
N ILE A 18 -10.32 7.13 -13.33
CA ILE A 18 -10.02 8.12 -12.28
C ILE A 18 -8.90 9.00 -12.85
N ALA A 19 -9.29 10.12 -13.45
CA ALA A 19 -8.38 11.18 -13.85
C ALA A 19 -7.72 11.74 -12.58
N SER A 20 -6.52 11.27 -12.29
CA SER A 20 -5.68 11.84 -11.24
C SER A 20 -5.31 13.26 -11.66
N ARG A 21 -5.75 14.27 -10.89
CA ARG A 21 -5.17 15.62 -10.99
C ARG A 21 -3.70 15.50 -10.63
N ALA A 22 -2.84 15.54 -11.64
CA ALA A 22 -1.43 15.85 -11.45
C ALA A 22 -1.34 17.24 -10.83
N PHE A 23 -0.68 17.35 -9.67
CA PHE A 23 -0.33 18.62 -9.06
C PHE A 23 0.64 19.37 -9.98
N ALA A 24 0.09 20.13 -10.92
CA ALA A 24 0.83 21.07 -11.74
C ALA A 24 1.04 22.35 -10.92
N GLN A 25 2.30 22.54 -10.50
CA GLN A 25 3.02 23.80 -10.37
C GLN A 25 2.24 25.00 -9.81
N ASP A 26 2.36 25.21 -8.50
CA ASP A 26 2.34 26.57 -7.96
C ASP A 26 3.76 27.14 -8.14
N ALA A 27 3.98 27.81 -9.26
CA ALA A 27 5.18 28.59 -9.52
C ALA A 27 4.81 30.08 -9.49
N ALA A 28 4.86 30.68 -8.31
CA ALA A 28 4.97 32.12 -8.14
C ALA A 28 5.68 32.44 -6.81
N ALA A 29 6.96 32.81 -6.90
CA ALA A 29 7.66 33.48 -5.82
C ALA A 29 7.07 34.89 -5.60
N PRO A 30 7.14 35.40 -4.37
CA PRO A 30 8.05 36.52 -4.19
C PRO A 30 8.97 36.36 -2.97
N ALA A 31 10.20 36.83 -3.14
CA ALA A 31 11.17 37.04 -2.09
C ALA A 31 10.78 38.24 -1.22
N ASN A 32 10.80 38.09 0.11
CA ASN A 32 11.40 39.09 1.00
C ASN A 32 11.77 38.49 2.37
N GLU A 33 12.84 39.04 2.93
CA GLU A 33 13.72 38.57 3.99
C GLU A 33 13.10 38.48 5.40
N THR A 34 13.46 37.46 6.19
CA THR A 34 13.90 37.60 7.61
C THR A 34 14.72 36.34 8.00
N ALA A 35 15.79 36.55 8.77
CA ALA A 35 16.87 35.63 9.14
C ALA A 35 16.41 34.40 10.01
N PRO A 36 17.29 33.39 10.25
CA PRO A 36 16.88 32.03 10.59
C PRO A 36 16.46 31.91 12.06
N ALA A 37 15.25 31.39 12.30
CA ALA A 37 14.93 30.77 13.56
C ALA A 37 15.69 29.44 13.63
N ALA A 38 16.50 29.29 14.69
CA ALA A 38 17.30 28.11 14.97
C ALA A 38 16.49 26.83 14.76
N GLU A 39 17.05 25.91 13.98
CA GLU A 39 16.58 24.53 13.87
C GLU A 39 16.67 23.87 15.25
N THR A 40 15.56 23.87 15.99
CA THR A 40 15.36 22.87 17.04
C THR A 40 15.32 21.52 16.37
N ALA A 41 16.39 20.74 16.54
CA ALA A 41 16.43 19.33 16.19
C ALA A 41 15.14 18.65 16.67
N PRO A 42 14.53 17.74 15.88
CA PRO A 42 13.39 16.98 16.35
C PRO A 42 13.82 16.23 17.61
N ALA A 43 13.17 16.54 18.73
CA ALA A 43 13.37 15.81 19.97
C ALA A 43 13.05 14.33 19.69
N ALA A 44 14.09 13.49 19.74
CA ALA A 44 13.93 12.04 19.75
C ALA A 44 13.08 11.69 20.98
N GLY A 45 11.81 11.32 20.76
CA GLY A 45 10.88 11.00 21.84
C GLY A 45 9.46 11.53 21.68
N ALA A 46 9.11 12.22 20.60
CA ALA A 46 7.70 12.49 20.31
C ALA A 46 6.99 11.16 20.02
N ALA A 47 6.16 10.69 20.96
CA ALA A 47 5.24 9.60 20.71
C ALA A 47 4.46 9.90 19.43
N ALA A 48 4.36 8.91 18.53
CA ALA A 48 3.56 9.05 17.33
C ALA A 48 2.15 9.53 17.73
N PRO A 49 1.57 10.52 17.05
CA PRO A 49 0.24 11.00 17.38
C PRO A 49 -0.74 9.81 17.33
N ALA A 50 -1.58 9.69 18.36
CA ALA A 50 -2.63 8.67 18.37
C ALA A 50 -3.49 8.84 17.12
N MET A 51 -3.82 7.73 16.44
CA MET A 51 -4.68 7.77 15.26
C MET A 51 -6.05 8.34 15.61
N GLY A 52 -6.55 9.26 14.77
CA GLY A 52 -7.91 9.73 14.84
C GLY A 52 -8.91 8.67 14.34
N GLU A 53 -10.20 8.96 14.52
CA GLU A 53 -11.28 8.05 14.14
C GLU A 53 -11.30 7.77 12.62
N ALA A 54 -10.96 8.78 11.80
CA ALA A 54 -10.90 8.60 10.35
C ALA A 54 -9.76 7.66 9.94
N GLU A 55 -8.58 7.81 10.56
CA GLU A 55 -7.42 6.97 10.31
C GLU A 55 -7.67 5.53 10.77
N MET A 56 -8.31 5.34 11.93
CA MET A 56 -8.72 4.02 12.40
C MET A 56 -9.68 3.32 11.42
N ASN A 57 -10.74 4.02 10.99
CA ASN A 57 -11.70 3.47 10.04
C ASN A 57 -11.04 3.11 8.69
N HIS A 58 -10.11 3.94 8.23
CA HIS A 58 -9.35 3.63 7.02
C HIS A 58 -8.44 2.41 7.21
N ALA A 59 -7.72 2.33 8.33
CA ALA A 59 -6.86 1.19 8.65
C ALA A 59 -7.64 -0.14 8.70
N GLU A 60 -8.85 -0.14 9.28
CA GLU A 60 -9.73 -1.32 9.27
C GLU A 60 -10.15 -1.73 7.87
N GLN A 61 -10.56 -0.78 7.03
CA GLN A 61 -10.93 -1.04 5.64
C GLN A 61 -9.74 -1.59 4.84
N THR A 62 -8.55 -0.98 4.98
CA THR A 62 -7.32 -1.45 4.35
C THR A 62 -6.99 -2.87 4.79
N SER A 63 -7.09 -3.16 6.10
CA SER A 63 -6.84 -4.51 6.61
C SER A 63 -7.81 -5.54 6.05
N MET A 64 -9.09 -5.20 5.90
CA MET A 64 -10.10 -6.09 5.34
C MET A 64 -9.83 -6.43 3.87
N VAL A 65 -9.56 -5.41 3.04
CA VAL A 65 -9.21 -5.62 1.63
C VAL A 65 -7.90 -6.40 1.52
N GLY A 66 -6.93 -6.09 2.40
CA GLY A 66 -5.65 -6.77 2.41
C GLY A 66 -5.74 -8.26 2.77
N ALA A 67 -6.63 -8.62 3.69
CA ALA A 67 -6.89 -10.01 4.06
C ALA A 67 -7.48 -10.82 2.89
N LEU A 68 -8.31 -10.20 2.06
CA LEU A 68 -8.82 -10.84 0.83
C LEU A 68 -7.69 -11.06 -0.19
N SER A 69 -6.81 -10.07 -0.39
CA SER A 69 -5.63 -10.24 -1.27
C SER A 69 -4.74 -11.38 -0.78
N LEU A 70 -4.46 -11.44 0.53
CA LEU A 70 -3.68 -12.49 1.15
C LEU A 70 -4.28 -13.89 0.91
N LEU A 71 -5.61 -14.03 1.06
CA LEU A 71 -6.30 -15.29 0.78
C LEU A 71 -6.17 -15.69 -0.69
N GLN A 72 -6.36 -14.74 -1.61
CA GLN A 72 -6.23 -14.99 -3.04
C GLN A 72 -4.81 -15.42 -3.41
N SER A 73 -3.79 -14.79 -2.83
CA SER A 73 -2.38 -15.14 -3.06
C SER A 73 -2.04 -16.52 -2.50
N ARG A 74 -2.54 -16.86 -1.30
CA ARG A 74 -2.39 -18.23 -0.76
C ARG A 74 -3.09 -19.27 -1.64
N LEU A 75 -4.23 -18.95 -2.23
CA LEU A 75 -4.91 -19.81 -3.19
C LEU A 75 -4.10 -19.95 -4.48
N ALA A 76 -3.50 -18.86 -4.98
CA ALA A 76 -2.64 -18.87 -6.16
C ALA A 76 -1.37 -19.72 -5.94
N LEU A 77 -0.77 -19.68 -4.74
CA LEU A 77 0.37 -20.55 -4.42
C LEU A 77 0.01 -22.04 -4.49
N GLN A 78 -1.22 -22.40 -4.12
CA GLN A 78 -1.68 -23.79 -4.13
C GLN A 78 -2.11 -24.27 -5.53
N ASN A 79 -2.70 -23.38 -6.33
CA ASN A 79 -3.44 -23.79 -7.53
C ASN A 79 -2.87 -23.26 -8.84
N ALA A 80 -2.01 -22.22 -8.83
CA ALA A 80 -1.43 -21.73 -10.06
C ALA A 80 -0.48 -22.77 -10.65
N GLU A 81 -0.52 -22.95 -11.97
CA GLU A 81 0.45 -23.78 -12.68
C GLU A 81 1.63 -22.95 -13.20
N ASN A 82 1.40 -21.66 -13.48
CA ASN A 82 2.41 -20.74 -13.99
C ASN A 82 3.37 -20.28 -12.87
N ASP A 83 4.67 -20.48 -13.08
CA ASP A 83 5.69 -20.14 -12.08
C ASP A 83 5.81 -18.64 -11.79
N GLN A 84 5.54 -17.76 -12.77
CA GLN A 84 5.53 -16.31 -12.54
C GLN A 84 4.35 -15.90 -11.67
N VAL A 85 3.20 -16.56 -11.82
CA VAL A 85 2.02 -16.32 -10.97
C VAL A 85 2.30 -16.77 -9.52
N LYS A 86 2.99 -17.89 -9.32
CA LYS A 86 3.43 -18.32 -7.98
C LYS A 86 4.42 -17.34 -7.36
N ALA A 87 5.41 -16.87 -8.13
CA ALA A 87 6.38 -15.90 -7.66
C ALA A 87 5.71 -14.59 -7.23
N PHE A 88 4.77 -14.08 -8.03
CA PHE A 88 3.96 -12.92 -7.68
C PHE A 88 3.13 -13.18 -6.40
N ALA A 89 2.46 -14.33 -6.31
CA ALA A 89 1.66 -14.67 -5.13
C ALA A 89 2.51 -14.78 -3.84
N GLN A 90 3.75 -15.27 -3.94
CA GLN A 90 4.66 -15.33 -2.79
C GLN A 90 5.08 -13.92 -2.33
N PHE A 91 5.37 -13.04 -3.28
CA PHE A 91 5.67 -11.64 -3.01
C PHE A 91 4.47 -10.96 -2.31
N GLU A 92 3.28 -11.09 -2.89
CA GLU A 92 2.05 -10.50 -2.36
C GLU A 92 1.73 -11.01 -0.95
N VAL A 93 1.94 -12.31 -0.65
CA VAL A 93 1.78 -12.81 0.73
C VAL A 93 2.69 -12.06 1.71
N THR A 94 3.96 -11.89 1.33
CA THR A 94 4.96 -11.24 2.18
C THR A 94 4.63 -9.75 2.39
N GLU A 95 4.23 -9.06 1.34
CA GLU A 95 3.83 -7.65 1.39
C GLU A 95 2.59 -7.46 2.28
N GLN A 96 1.56 -8.28 2.08
CA GLN A 96 0.30 -8.15 2.80
C GLN A 96 0.44 -8.50 4.30
N GLU A 97 1.29 -9.46 4.65
CA GLU A 97 1.64 -9.74 6.06
C GLU A 97 2.40 -8.57 6.70
N THR A 98 3.32 -7.95 5.96
CA THR A 98 4.05 -6.76 6.43
C THR A 98 3.11 -5.57 6.67
N ILE A 99 2.17 -5.31 5.75
CA ILE A 99 1.17 -4.25 5.91
C ILE A 99 0.29 -4.53 7.13
N ALA A 100 -0.14 -5.79 7.33
CA ALA A 100 -0.95 -6.16 8.49
C ALA A 100 -0.20 -5.90 9.82
N ASP A 101 1.10 -6.22 9.87
CA ASP A 101 1.93 -5.97 11.04
C ASP A 101 2.10 -4.47 11.32
N ILE A 102 2.28 -3.65 10.27
CA ILE A 102 2.33 -2.18 10.39
C ILE A 102 1.00 -1.64 10.91
N LEU A 103 -0.14 -2.02 10.32
CA LEU A 103 -1.45 -1.53 10.75
C LEU A 103 -1.73 -1.91 12.21
N LYS A 104 -1.31 -3.10 12.62
CA LYS A 104 -1.41 -3.57 14.01
C LYS A 104 -0.50 -2.78 14.95
N SER A 105 0.75 -2.51 14.56
CA SER A 105 1.68 -1.74 15.40
C SER A 105 1.17 -0.32 15.63
N MET A 106 0.64 0.31 14.58
CA MET A 106 0.03 1.63 14.65
C MET A 106 -1.22 1.65 15.57
N GLN A 107 -2.04 0.59 15.58
CA GLN A 107 -3.16 0.47 16.55
C GLN A 107 -2.68 0.30 17.99
N SER A 108 -1.62 -0.48 18.21
CA SER A 108 -1.09 -0.75 19.55
C SER A 108 -0.25 0.40 20.13
N GLY A 109 0.04 1.44 19.34
CA GLY A 109 0.93 2.53 19.73
C GLY A 109 2.41 2.10 19.85
N ALA A 110 2.76 0.92 19.35
CA ALA A 110 4.13 0.41 19.35
C ALA A 110 4.92 1.08 18.23
N ALA A 111 5.80 2.01 18.59
CA ALA A 111 6.72 2.66 17.67
C ALA A 111 7.92 1.74 17.36
N GLU A 112 7.70 0.58 16.75
CA GLU A 112 8.80 -0.25 16.24
C GLU A 112 8.42 -0.90 14.90
N ALA A 113 8.69 -0.18 13.82
CA ALA A 113 8.97 -0.79 12.52
C ALA A 113 10.35 -0.30 12.07
N SER A 114 11.38 -0.64 12.85
CA SER A 114 12.77 -0.54 12.37
C SER A 114 13.05 -1.79 11.53
N ALA A 115 12.47 -1.83 10.33
CA ALA A 115 12.97 -2.71 9.29
C ALA A 115 14.27 -2.07 8.79
N GLU A 116 15.40 -2.46 9.37
CA GLU A 116 16.70 -2.19 8.77
C GLU A 116 16.75 -2.93 7.44
N VAL A 117 16.47 -2.20 6.35
CA VAL A 117 16.63 -2.71 4.99
C VAL A 117 18.12 -2.91 4.76
N PRO A 118 18.63 -4.15 4.60
CA PRO A 118 20.04 -4.36 4.35
C PRO A 118 20.39 -3.71 3.00
N SER A 119 21.39 -2.84 3.00
CA SER A 119 21.88 -2.24 1.76
C SER A 119 22.41 -3.35 0.84
N PRO A 120 21.98 -3.42 -0.44
CA PRO A 120 22.55 -4.38 -1.37
C PRO A 120 24.04 -4.07 -1.57
N PRO A 121 24.91 -5.11 -1.69
CA PRO A 121 26.33 -4.88 -1.91
C PRO A 121 26.54 -4.17 -3.24
N MET A 122 27.29 -3.07 -3.21
CA MET A 122 27.71 -2.34 -4.39
C MET A 122 28.59 -3.24 -5.27
N PRO A 123 28.35 -3.31 -6.59
CA PRO A 123 29.23 -4.05 -7.49
C PRO A 123 30.59 -3.33 -7.60
N THR A 124 31.68 -4.07 -7.38
CA THR A 124 33.06 -3.67 -7.65
C THR A 124 33.45 -3.94 -9.09
#